data_AF-A0A929JV96-F1
#
_entry.id   AF-A0A929JV96-F1
#
_cell.length_a   1.000
_cell.length_b   1.000
_cell.length_c   1.000
_cell.angle_alpha   90.00
_cell.angle_beta   90.00
_cell.angle_gamma   90.00
#
_symmetry.space_group_name_H-M   'P 1'
#
loop_
_entity.id
_entity.type
_entity.pdbx_description
1 polymer ?
#
loop_
_entity_poly.entity_id
_entity_poly.type
_entity_poly.pdbx_seq_one_letter_code
_entity_poly.pdbx_strand_id
1 'polypeptide(L)' 'THLGCSVNVTPKELICPCHGSIFGRGGEVFKGPANRPLEQLAVEERGEFIVVLS' A
#
# COMPACT_ATOMS: atom_id res chain seq x y z
N THR A 1 -0.05 -2.36 9.00
CA THR A 1 -1.16 -1.49 8.58
C THR A 1 -1.93 -1.05 9.81
N HIS A 2 -2.84 -0.08 9.69
CA HIS A 2 -3.64 0.43 10.80
C HIS A 2 -5.03 -0.23 10.83
N LEU A 3 -6.06 0.39 10.23
CA LEU A 3 -7.46 -0.05 10.26
C LEU A 3 -8.04 -0.39 8.88
N GLY A 4 -7.21 -0.56 7.85
CA GLY A 4 -7.66 -0.97 6.51
C GLY A 4 -8.26 0.13 5.63
N CYS A 5 -8.07 1.41 5.97
CA CYS A 5 -8.48 2.51 5.11
C CYS A 5 -7.64 2.55 3.83
N SER A 6 -8.27 2.92 2.70
CA SER A 6 -7.56 3.21 1.45
C SER A 6 -6.64 4.42 1.61
N VAL A 7 -5.48 4.37 0.94
CA VAL A 7 -4.49 5.45 0.92
C VAL A 7 -4.67 6.32 -0.33
N ASN A 8 -4.37 7.61 -0.19
CA ASN A 8 -4.25 8.52 -1.31
C ASN A 8 -2.85 8.39 -1.93
N VAL A 9 -2.77 8.37 -3.25
CA VAL A 9 -1.51 8.32 -3.99
C VAL A 9 -1.02 9.74 -4.25
N THR A 10 0.24 10.02 -3.92
CA THR A 10 0.95 11.24 -4.29
C THR A 10 2.15 10.89 -5.17
N PRO A 11 2.85 11.88 -5.76
CA PRO A 11 4.05 11.59 -6.57
C PRO A 11 5.17 10.87 -5.81
N LYS A 12 5.23 10.99 -4.47
CA LYS A 12 6.32 10.44 -3.65
C LYS A 12 5.87 9.34 -2.69
N GLU A 13 4.67 9.45 -2.16
CA GLU A 13 4.22 8.71 -0.98
C GLU A 13 2.75 8.29 -1.09
N LEU A 14 2.37 7.34 -0.26
CA LEU A 14 0.99 6.91 -0.04
C LEU A 14 0.52 7.42 1.32
N ILE A 15 -0.55 8.21 1.35
CA ILE A 15 -1.00 8.92 2.56
C ILE A 15 -2.37 8.39 2.98
N CYS A 16 -2.47 7.87 4.20
CA CYS A 16 -3.76 7.52 4.79
C CYS A 16 -4.51 8.79 5.23
N PRO A 17 -5.68 9.11 4.64
CA PRO A 17 -6.39 10.37 4.91
C PRO A 17 -7.02 10.41 6.31
N CYS A 18 -7.15 9.28 7.00
CA CYS A 18 -7.86 9.22 8.28
C CYS A 18 -7.03 9.77 9.45
N HIS A 19 -5.77 9.32 9.57
CA HIS A 19 -4.90 9.69 10.70
C HIS A 19 -3.46 10.01 10.27
N GLY A 20 -3.21 10.16 8.96
CA GLY A 20 -1.95 10.68 8.44
C GLY A 20 -0.76 9.71 8.48
N SER A 21 -1.01 8.39 8.49
CA SER A 21 0.07 7.43 8.22
C SER A 21 0.63 7.64 6.82
N ILE A 22 1.96 7.58 6.69
CA ILE A 22 2.68 7.75 5.43
C ILE A 22 3.41 6.45 5.13
N PHE A 23 3.22 5.96 3.92
CA PHE A 23 3.96 4.83 3.38
C PHE A 23 4.77 5.27 2.17
N GLY A 24 5.94 4.66 1.98
CA GLY A 24 6.67 4.80 0.72
C GLY A 24 5.96 4.07 -0.42
N ARG A 25 6.50 4.21 -1.65
CA ARG A 25 5.89 3.58 -2.83
C ARG A 25 5.95 2.06 -2.83
N GLY A 26 6.83 1.46 -2.03
CA GLY A 26 6.89 0.02 -1.79
C GLY A 26 5.94 -0.45 -0.67
N GLY A 27 5.23 0.46 0.00
CA GLY A 27 4.32 0.16 1.10
C GLY A 27 4.99 0.11 2.47
N GLU A 28 6.29 0.38 2.57
CA GLU A 28 7.03 0.52 3.81
C GLU A 28 6.49 1.68 4.67
N VAL A 29 6.52 1.55 5.99
CA VAL A 29 6.01 2.59 6.89
C VAL A 29 7.06 3.69 7.06
N PHE A 30 6.73 4.91 6.65
CA PHE A 30 7.52 6.11 6.94
C PHE A 30 6.99 6.88 8.16
N LYS A 31 5.66 6.87 8.38
CA LYS A 31 5.03 7.56 9.52
C LYS A 31 3.80 6.80 10.03
N GLY A 32 3.70 6.70 11.36
CA GLY A 32 2.56 6.12 12.06
C GLY A 32 1.27 6.96 11.98
N PRO A 33 0.14 6.49 12.53
CA PRO A 33 0.01 5.40 13.51
C PRO A 33 0.14 3.95 12.97
N ALA A 34 0.13 3.71 11.66
CA ALA A 34 0.42 2.37 11.13
C ALA A 34 1.81 1.87 11.58
N ASN A 35 1.91 0.61 11.98
CA ASN A 35 3.14 0.01 12.51
C ASN A 35 3.60 -1.26 11.75
N ARG A 36 2.94 -1.58 10.63
CA ARG A 36 3.36 -2.63 9.69
C ARG A 36 3.21 -2.11 8.26
N PRO A 37 4.04 -2.55 7.30
CA PRO A 37 3.91 -2.14 5.90
C PRO A 37 2.54 -2.51 5.31
N LEU A 38 2.22 -1.93 4.15
CA LEU A 38 1.12 -2.38 3.31
C LEU A 38 1.39 -3.80 2.80
N GLU A 39 0.33 -4.55 2.58
CA GLU A 39 0.42 -5.87 1.95
C GLU A 39 0.89 -5.73 0.51
N GLN A 40 1.85 -6.57 0.11
CA GLN A 40 2.30 -6.68 -1.27
C GLN A 40 1.64 -7.91 -1.89
N LEU A 41 0.96 -7.70 -3.00
CA LEU A 41 0.34 -8.77 -3.77
C LEU A 41 1.32 -9.26 -4.82
N ALA A 42 1.62 -10.55 -4.81
CA ALA A 42 2.35 -11.18 -5.90
C ALA A 42 1.44 -11.25 -7.13
N VAL A 43 1.97 -10.93 -8.30
CA VAL A 43 1.20 -10.94 -9.56
C VAL A 43 1.96 -11.68 -10.65
N GLU A 44 1.20 -12.33 -11.54
CA GLU A 44 1.71 -13.03 -12.71
C GLU A 44 0.92 -12.59 -13.95
N GLU A 45 1.62 -12.37 -15.06
CA GLU A 45 1.01 -12.12 -16.36
C GLU A 45 0.62 -13.45 -17.02
N ARG A 46 -0.66 -13.60 -17.38
CA ARG A 46 -1.22 -14.78 -18.04
C ARG A 46 -1.99 -14.36 -19.29
N GLY A 47 -1.28 -14.32 -20.42
CA GLY A 47 -1.84 -13.79 -21.66
C GLY A 47 -2.14 -12.31 -21.53
N GLU A 48 -3.39 -11.91 -21.73
CA GLU A 48 -3.83 -10.51 -21.60
C GLU A 48 -4.19 -10.10 -20.16
N PHE A 49 -4.08 -11.02 -19.20
CA PHE A 49 -4.49 -10.78 -17.80
C PHE A 49 -3.29 -10.63 -16.86
N ILE A 50 -3.42 -9.73 -15.89
CA ILE A 50 -2.58 -9.74 -14.68
C ILE A 50 -3.38 -10.44 -13.58
N VAL A 51 -2.84 -11.56 -13.08
CA VAL A 51 -3.48 -12.38 -12.05
C VAL A 51 -2.77 -12.18 -10.72
N VAL A 52 -3.55 -11.95 -9.67
CA VAL A 52 -3.04 -11.92 -8.30
C VAL A 52 -2.81 -13.35 -7.82
N LEU A 53 -1.57 -13.64 -7.42
CA LEU A 53 -1.19 -14.91 -6.80
C LEU A 53 -1.52 -14.83 -5.30
N SER A 54 -2.34 -15.77 -4.82
CA SER A 54 -2.73 -15.92 -3.41
C SER A 54 -2.01 -17.08 -2.76
#